data_AF-A0A060YVR4-F1
#
_entry.id   AF-A0A060YVR4-F1
#
_cell.length_a   1.000
_cell.length_b   1.000
_cell.length_c   1.000
_cell.angle_alpha   90.00
_cell.angle_beta   90.00
_cell.angle_gamma   90.00
#
_symmetry.space_group_name_H-M   'P 1'
#
loop_
_entity.id
_entity.type
_entity.pdbx_description
1 polymer ?
#
loop_
_entity_poly.entity_id
_entity_poly.type
_entity_poly.pdbx_seq_one_letter_code
_entity_poly.pdbx_strand_id
1 'polypeptide(L)'
;MRMKKDKEKPHAAGQRHSNAAHYEVPTQGTMLHDHPDEYVLELFEQMLVDMNLNEEKQRPLRAKDIVIKREMVSQYLHTSKAGQNQKESSKSAMIYIQELRTEPRDAQLLGCLESLRVSLNNNPVSWVQNFGDEGLVLLLNIMRKIQEEKDEYPNMGMKCQHEIVRCLKAFMNNKYGLKAMLTSAEGIPLLVRAINPRVPHMMVDVVKLLSAICILEHPDNLHERVLEAITEEAEKQDNERFQPLLLGMNKPNIALKNGCMQLINALISRGEELDYRIHIRSELLRLGLRDLLTVSHTDRFQTLMFTCRPQYYKLIDECIAQIVLHRNGADPDFKCRNLSLDVEGLIDNMVDKTKVQSSEAKAIELEKKLNAELTARHELQAELKKMEGDYEQRVQELATEKEILGSEKQARESENQTLLGQINTFKELVRVRSHTHTHTHTHGYACAHTHTH
;
A
#
# COMPACT_ATOMS: atom_id res chain seq x y z
N MET A 1 35.71 -38.16 -48.86
CA MET A 1 36.82 -37.76 -47.97
C MET A 1 38.10 -37.65 -48.78
N ARG A 2 38.75 -36.48 -48.83
CA ARG A 2 40.20 -36.37 -49.05
C ARG A 2 40.68 -35.02 -48.52
N MET A 3 41.70 -35.05 -47.68
CA MET A 3 42.14 -33.91 -46.88
C MET A 3 42.92 -32.91 -47.75
N LYS A 4 42.71 -31.60 -47.52
CA LYS A 4 43.71 -30.57 -47.85
C LYS A 4 44.37 -30.14 -46.54
N LYS A 5 45.70 -30.12 -46.52
CA LYS A 5 46.52 -29.76 -45.36
C LYS A 5 47.53 -28.68 -45.75
N ASP A 6 47.52 -27.60 -44.99
CA ASP A 6 48.55 -26.60 -44.68
C ASP A 6 49.54 -26.12 -45.75
N LYS A 7 49.49 -24.81 -46.03
CA LYS A 7 50.52 -23.78 -45.69
C LYS A 7 50.03 -22.40 -46.18
N GLU A 8 50.31 -21.26 -45.56
CA GLU A 8 51.35 -20.91 -44.58
C GLU A 8 50.89 -19.78 -43.62
N LYS A 9 51.60 -19.57 -42.51
CA LYS A 9 51.50 -18.46 -41.52
C LYS A 9 52.90 -17.80 -41.45
N PRO A 10 53.08 -16.53 -40.99
CA PRO A 10 52.51 -15.93 -39.76
C PRO A 10 51.84 -14.54 -40.06
N HIS A 11 51.60 -13.56 -39.16
CA HIS A 11 52.01 -13.38 -37.76
C HIS A 11 50.95 -12.69 -36.84
N ALA A 12 51.15 -11.41 -36.49
CA ALA A 12 50.36 -10.58 -35.55
C ALA A 12 50.35 -9.11 -36.07
N ALA A 13 49.51 -8.17 -35.62
CA ALA A 13 48.73 -8.11 -34.38
C ALA A 13 47.31 -7.51 -34.59
N GLY A 14 46.43 -7.67 -33.60
CA GLY A 14 45.04 -7.23 -33.70
C GLY A 14 44.76 -5.86 -33.09
N GLN A 15 43.87 -5.11 -33.70
CA GLN A 15 43.15 -4.00 -33.08
C GLN A 15 41.68 -4.04 -33.52
N ARG A 16 40.76 -4.03 -32.55
CA ARG A 16 39.32 -4.02 -32.78
C ARG A 16 38.88 -2.60 -33.10
N HIS A 17 38.26 -2.37 -34.25
CA HIS A 17 37.43 -1.19 -34.47
C HIS A 17 36.07 -1.59 -35.02
N SER A 18 35.02 -1.19 -34.30
CA SER A 18 33.63 -1.41 -34.66
C SER A 18 33.18 -0.32 -35.65
N ASN A 19 32.67 -0.71 -36.81
CA ASN A 19 32.05 0.23 -37.74
C ASN A 19 30.65 0.62 -37.25
N ALA A 20 30.54 1.73 -36.52
CA ALA A 20 29.28 2.41 -36.30
C ALA A 20 28.92 3.21 -37.56
N ALA A 21 27.95 2.72 -38.34
CA ALA A 21 27.41 3.44 -39.48
C ALA A 21 26.83 4.78 -39.01
N HIS A 22 27.33 5.89 -39.57
CA HIS A 22 26.76 7.21 -39.33
C HIS A 22 25.37 7.27 -39.94
N TYR A 23 24.34 7.41 -39.10
CA TYR A 23 23.08 7.99 -39.53
C TYR A 23 23.23 9.50 -39.51
N GLU A 24 23.27 10.13 -40.68
CA GLU A 24 23.16 11.58 -40.79
C GLU A 24 21.75 12.01 -40.37
N VAL A 25 21.66 12.68 -39.23
CA VAL A 25 20.42 13.32 -38.78
C VAL A 25 20.17 14.56 -39.65
N PRO A 26 18.97 14.75 -40.22
CA PRO A 26 18.66 15.95 -40.99
C PRO A 26 18.86 17.22 -40.15
N THR A 27 19.78 18.08 -40.56
CA THR A 27 20.16 19.31 -39.86
C THR A 27 19.08 20.40 -40.01
N GLN A 28 18.02 20.31 -39.21
CA GLN A 28 17.05 21.39 -38.97
C GLN A 28 16.95 21.83 -37.50
N GLY A 29 17.84 21.34 -36.63
CA GLY A 29 17.92 21.75 -35.21
C GLY A 29 18.37 23.21 -34.97
N THR A 30 18.62 23.98 -36.02
CA THR A 30 19.12 25.37 -35.95
C THR A 30 18.06 26.40 -35.55
N MET A 31 16.76 26.09 -35.64
CA MET A 31 15.68 27.08 -35.39
C MET A 31 15.55 27.54 -33.92
N LEU A 32 16.21 26.88 -32.96
CA LEU A 32 16.13 27.22 -31.53
C LEU A 32 17.48 27.48 -30.86
N HIS A 33 18.60 27.36 -31.58
CA HIS A 33 19.91 27.58 -30.98
C HIS A 33 20.23 29.06 -30.72
N ASP A 34 19.68 29.97 -31.54
CA ASP A 34 19.97 31.41 -31.48
C ASP A 34 18.96 32.22 -30.63
N HIS A 35 17.91 31.57 -30.10
CA HIS A 35 16.93 32.23 -29.23
C HIS A 35 17.42 32.33 -27.77
N PRO A 36 17.12 33.43 -27.04
CA PRO A 36 17.52 33.59 -25.65
C PRO A 36 16.87 32.56 -24.73
N ASP A 37 17.53 32.20 -23.63
CA ASP A 37 17.04 31.19 -22.67
C ASP A 37 15.65 31.55 -22.10
N GLU A 38 15.38 32.85 -21.89
CA GLU A 38 14.10 33.37 -21.39
C GLU A 38 12.92 32.99 -22.31
N TYR A 39 13.05 33.22 -23.62
CA TYR A 39 12.03 32.85 -24.61
C TYR A 39 11.82 31.33 -24.70
N VAL A 40 12.87 30.54 -24.50
CA VAL A 40 12.73 29.07 -24.43
C VAL A 40 11.98 28.66 -23.16
N LEU A 41 12.22 29.32 -22.02
CA LEU A 41 11.51 29.03 -20.78
C LEU A 41 10.02 29.42 -20.87
N GLU A 42 9.68 30.53 -21.55
CA GLU A 42 8.29 30.88 -21.86
C GLU A 42 7.60 29.78 -22.71
N LEU A 43 8.23 29.35 -23.81
CA LEU A 43 7.72 28.28 -24.66
C LEU A 43 7.64 26.92 -23.91
N PHE A 44 8.55 26.68 -22.97
CA PHE A 44 8.56 25.47 -22.15
C PHE A 44 7.40 25.43 -21.15
N GLU A 45 7.11 26.54 -20.46
CA GLU A 45 5.94 26.62 -19.58
C GLU A 45 4.63 26.54 -20.40
N GLN A 46 4.57 27.16 -21.58
CA GLN A 46 3.43 27.01 -22.51
C GLN A 46 3.23 25.54 -22.92
N MET A 47 4.30 24.81 -23.24
CA MET A 47 4.25 23.38 -23.52
C MET A 47 3.78 22.56 -22.30
N LEU A 48 4.23 22.88 -21.08
CA LEU A 48 3.80 22.17 -19.86
C LEU A 48 2.31 22.36 -19.55
N VAL A 49 1.76 23.55 -19.82
CA VAL A 49 0.32 23.82 -19.76
C VAL A 49 -0.42 23.03 -20.84
N ASP A 50 0.11 23.04 -22.07
CA ASP A 50 -0.51 22.38 -23.22
C ASP A 50 -0.49 20.84 -23.14
N MET A 51 0.47 20.28 -22.39
CA MET A 51 0.52 18.85 -22.04
C MET A 51 -0.42 18.44 -20.89
N ASN A 52 -1.19 19.37 -20.30
CA ASN A 52 -2.18 19.09 -19.24
C ASN A 52 -1.59 18.35 -18.01
N LEU A 53 -0.35 18.68 -17.64
CA LEU A 53 0.34 18.07 -16.49
C LEU A 53 -0.02 18.80 -15.19
N ASN A 54 -0.11 18.06 -14.07
CA ASN A 54 -0.25 18.65 -12.74
C ASN A 54 1.11 19.12 -12.19
N GLU A 55 1.11 19.99 -11.18
CA GLU A 55 2.32 20.54 -10.53
C GLU A 55 3.34 19.47 -10.12
N GLU A 56 2.86 18.33 -9.60
CA GLU A 56 3.71 17.20 -9.22
C GLU A 56 4.51 16.62 -10.40
N LYS A 57 3.88 16.48 -11.58
CA LYS A 57 4.54 16.03 -12.82
C LYS A 57 5.33 17.12 -13.52
N GLN A 58 4.95 18.40 -13.36
CA GLN A 58 5.70 19.53 -13.92
C GLN A 58 7.03 19.76 -13.17
N ARG A 59 7.05 19.60 -11.84
CA ARG A 59 8.25 19.80 -11.01
C ARG A 59 9.53 19.08 -11.49
N PRO A 60 9.53 17.75 -11.80
CA PRO A 60 10.73 17.07 -12.30
C PRO A 60 11.16 17.52 -13.72
N LEU A 61 10.25 18.11 -14.51
CA LEU A 61 10.55 18.69 -15.81
C LEU A 61 11.15 20.10 -15.66
N ARG A 62 10.60 20.92 -14.75
CA ARG A 62 11.16 22.23 -14.36
C ARG A 62 12.57 22.12 -13.78
N ALA A 63 12.89 21.03 -13.10
CA ALA A 63 14.21 20.74 -12.55
C ALA A 63 15.26 20.28 -13.59
N LYS A 64 14.91 20.17 -14.88
CA LYS A 64 15.88 19.83 -15.95
C LYS A 64 16.70 21.03 -16.40
N ASP A 65 17.91 20.73 -16.87
CA ASP A 65 18.82 21.70 -17.48
C ASP A 65 18.21 22.32 -18.75
N ILE A 66 18.63 23.55 -19.06
CA ILE A 66 18.10 24.34 -20.18
C ILE A 66 18.29 23.65 -21.55
N VAL A 67 19.35 22.84 -21.71
CA VAL A 67 19.61 22.06 -22.93
C VAL A 67 18.49 21.04 -23.18
N ILE A 68 18.05 20.33 -22.14
CA ILE A 68 16.96 19.36 -22.23
C ILE A 68 15.64 20.08 -22.51
N LYS A 69 15.41 21.25 -21.88
CA LYS A 69 14.22 22.07 -22.14
C LYS A 69 14.17 22.58 -23.59
N ARG A 70 15.30 23.03 -24.14
CA ARG A 70 15.46 23.42 -25.56
C ARG A 70 15.10 22.26 -26.49
N GLU A 71 15.59 21.05 -26.20
CA GLU A 71 15.26 19.85 -26.98
C GLU A 71 13.76 19.52 -26.91
N MET A 72 13.16 19.52 -25.72
CA MET A 72 11.72 19.27 -25.53
C MET A 72 10.84 20.28 -26.30
N VAL A 73 11.15 21.57 -26.19
CA VAL A 73 10.42 22.64 -26.92
C VAL A 73 10.59 22.48 -28.42
N SER A 74 11.78 22.10 -28.89
CA SER A 74 12.03 21.80 -30.31
C SER A 74 11.16 20.65 -30.80
N GLN A 75 11.17 19.51 -30.08
CA GLN A 75 10.33 18.35 -30.41
C GLN A 75 8.83 18.70 -30.41
N TYR A 76 8.36 19.48 -29.44
CA TYR A 76 6.97 19.97 -29.37
C TYR A 76 6.61 20.89 -30.55
N LEU A 77 7.49 21.80 -30.96
CA LEU A 77 7.28 22.65 -32.14
C LEU A 77 7.35 21.86 -33.45
N HIS A 78 8.14 20.79 -33.50
CA HIS A 78 8.15 19.89 -34.65
C HIS A 78 6.87 19.05 -34.73
N THR A 79 6.39 18.44 -33.63
CA THR A 79 5.15 17.63 -33.67
C THR A 79 3.90 18.48 -33.93
N SER A 80 3.81 19.67 -33.35
CA SER A 80 2.69 20.61 -33.62
C SER A 80 2.67 21.17 -35.04
N LYS A 81 3.83 21.32 -35.71
CA LYS A 81 3.93 21.77 -37.12
C LYS A 81 3.94 20.62 -38.15
N ALA A 82 4.24 19.38 -37.74
CA ALA A 82 4.40 18.24 -38.65
C ALA A 82 3.10 17.79 -39.36
N GLY A 83 1.93 18.24 -38.90
CA GLY A 83 0.62 17.96 -39.50
C GLY A 83 0.42 18.46 -40.95
N GLN A 84 1.47 18.97 -41.60
CA GLN A 84 1.46 19.43 -42.99
C GLN A 84 2.22 18.54 -43.99
N ASN A 85 3.13 17.62 -43.59
CA ASN A 85 4.07 17.06 -44.59
C ASN A 85 4.68 15.65 -44.43
N GLN A 86 4.22 14.79 -43.51
CA GLN A 86 4.57 13.35 -43.57
C GLN A 86 3.37 12.43 -43.29
N LYS A 87 3.40 11.23 -43.88
CA LYS A 87 2.36 10.22 -43.74
C LYS A 87 2.13 9.85 -42.27
N GLU A 88 0.85 9.71 -41.91
CA GLU A 88 0.32 9.03 -40.71
C GLU A 88 0.57 9.66 -39.32
N SER A 89 1.41 10.68 -39.13
CA SER A 89 1.78 11.11 -37.75
C SER A 89 0.79 12.02 -37.00
N SER A 90 -0.11 12.75 -37.67
CA SER A 90 -1.41 13.19 -37.10
C SER A 90 -2.30 13.89 -38.14
N LYS A 91 -3.60 13.56 -38.16
CA LYS A 91 -4.61 14.39 -38.85
C LYS A 91 -4.86 15.66 -38.02
N SER A 92 -5.07 16.80 -38.68
CA SER A 92 -5.50 18.03 -37.99
C SER A 92 -6.94 17.92 -37.48
N ALA A 93 -7.29 18.68 -36.44
CA ALA A 93 -8.65 18.69 -35.88
C ALA A 93 -9.72 19.01 -36.94
N MET A 94 -9.44 19.94 -37.87
CA MET A 94 -10.34 20.32 -38.95
C MET A 94 -10.64 19.17 -39.93
N ILE A 95 -9.70 18.24 -40.14
CA ILE A 95 -9.95 17.05 -40.98
C ILE A 95 -11.00 16.15 -40.29
N TYR A 96 -10.91 15.93 -38.98
CA TYR A 96 -11.92 15.15 -38.25
C TYR A 96 -13.28 15.86 -38.22
N ILE A 97 -13.31 17.17 -38.03
CA ILE A 97 -14.56 17.96 -38.12
C ILE A 97 -15.21 17.75 -39.50
N GLN A 98 -14.43 17.80 -40.58
CA GLN A 98 -14.94 17.58 -41.92
C GLN A 98 -15.36 16.13 -42.18
N GLU A 99 -14.62 15.13 -41.67
CA GLU A 99 -15.02 13.71 -41.75
C GLU A 99 -16.33 13.46 -40.98
N LEU A 100 -16.47 13.94 -39.74
CA LEU A 100 -17.70 13.81 -38.96
C LEU A 100 -18.90 14.51 -39.62
N ARG A 101 -18.68 15.67 -40.27
CA ARG A 101 -19.69 16.37 -41.09
C ARG A 101 -20.20 15.58 -42.29
N THR A 102 -19.44 14.61 -42.81
CA THR A 102 -19.95 13.74 -43.89
C THR A 102 -20.91 12.65 -43.40
N GLU A 103 -21.14 12.58 -42.08
CA GLU A 103 -21.98 11.57 -41.42
C GLU A 103 -21.67 10.13 -41.86
N PRO A 104 -20.40 9.67 -41.73
CA PRO A 104 -20.03 8.31 -42.06
C PRO A 104 -20.82 7.32 -41.18
N ARG A 105 -21.02 6.10 -41.70
CA ARG A 105 -21.74 5.02 -41.01
C ARG A 105 -20.84 3.81 -40.72
N ASP A 106 -21.30 2.96 -39.81
CA ASP A 106 -20.73 1.65 -39.51
C ASP A 106 -19.20 1.65 -39.32
N ALA A 107 -18.49 0.81 -40.08
CA ALA A 107 -17.05 0.63 -39.97
C ALA A 107 -16.25 1.89 -40.34
N GLN A 108 -16.78 2.76 -41.21
CA GLN A 108 -16.12 4.04 -41.55
C GLN A 108 -16.20 5.01 -40.38
N LEU A 109 -17.36 5.10 -39.74
CA LEU A 109 -17.56 5.90 -38.52
C LEU A 109 -16.66 5.38 -37.40
N LEU A 110 -16.66 4.06 -37.15
CA LEU A 110 -15.85 3.45 -36.10
C LEU A 110 -14.35 3.73 -36.31
N GLY A 111 -13.83 3.56 -37.53
CA GLY A 111 -12.42 3.85 -37.83
C GLY A 111 -12.05 5.34 -37.68
N CYS A 112 -12.96 6.25 -38.06
CA CYS A 112 -12.79 7.68 -37.82
C CYS A 112 -12.74 8.00 -36.31
N LEU A 113 -13.68 7.44 -35.53
CA LEU A 113 -13.76 7.64 -34.08
C LEU A 113 -12.56 7.04 -33.32
N GLU A 114 -12.10 5.84 -33.67
CA GLU A 114 -10.91 5.22 -33.05
C GLU A 114 -9.65 6.08 -33.29
N SER A 115 -9.50 6.65 -34.49
CA SER A 115 -8.41 7.55 -34.87
C SER A 115 -8.51 8.90 -34.15
N LEU A 116 -9.72 9.47 -34.06
CA LEU A 116 -10.02 10.69 -33.31
C LEU A 116 -9.74 10.51 -31.81
N ARG A 117 -10.14 9.39 -31.20
CA ARG A 117 -9.84 9.05 -29.80
C ARG A 117 -8.34 9.08 -29.55
N VAL A 118 -7.52 8.50 -30.43
CA VAL A 118 -6.06 8.51 -30.30
C VAL A 118 -5.52 9.94 -30.37
N SER A 119 -6.04 10.75 -31.29
CA SER A 119 -5.66 12.17 -31.43
C SER A 119 -6.02 12.99 -30.18
N LEU A 120 -7.23 12.80 -29.62
CA LEU A 120 -7.70 13.47 -28.40
C LEU A 120 -6.92 13.09 -27.13
N ASN A 121 -6.30 11.91 -27.07
CA ASN A 121 -5.50 11.48 -25.90
C ASN A 121 -4.03 11.90 -25.99
N ASN A 122 -3.47 11.94 -27.21
CA ASN A 122 -2.02 12.06 -27.40
C ASN A 122 -1.57 13.45 -27.88
N ASN A 123 -2.47 14.26 -28.45
CA ASN A 123 -2.15 15.62 -28.87
C ASN A 123 -2.31 16.62 -27.71
N PRO A 124 -1.66 17.80 -27.79
CA PRO A 124 -1.80 18.83 -26.75
C PRO A 124 -3.22 19.41 -26.63
N VAL A 125 -3.50 20.11 -25.52
CA VAL A 125 -4.81 20.74 -25.25
C VAL A 125 -5.20 21.76 -26.32
N SER A 126 -4.24 22.44 -26.95
CA SER A 126 -4.43 23.33 -28.08
C SER A 126 -5.02 22.61 -29.30
N TRP A 127 -4.69 21.34 -29.52
CA TRP A 127 -5.35 20.50 -30.53
C TRP A 127 -6.81 20.22 -30.14
N VAL A 128 -7.07 19.96 -28.86
CA VAL A 128 -8.43 19.75 -28.32
C VAL A 128 -9.27 21.03 -28.42
N GLN A 129 -8.67 22.21 -28.20
CA GLN A 129 -9.28 23.52 -28.42
C GLN A 129 -9.59 23.78 -29.90
N ASN A 130 -8.70 23.36 -30.81
CA ASN A 130 -8.93 23.43 -32.26
C ASN A 130 -10.01 22.47 -32.77
N PHE A 131 -10.27 21.35 -32.06
CA PHE A 131 -11.44 20.49 -32.31
C PHE A 131 -12.71 21.13 -31.74
N GLY A 132 -12.60 21.66 -30.52
CA GLY A 132 -13.49 22.67 -29.97
C GLY A 132 -14.94 22.25 -29.75
N ASP A 133 -15.78 23.26 -29.51
CA ASP A 133 -17.22 23.12 -29.35
C ASP A 133 -17.89 22.60 -30.65
N GLU A 134 -17.35 22.95 -31.81
CA GLU A 134 -17.82 22.47 -33.12
C GLU A 134 -17.69 20.94 -33.27
N GLY A 135 -16.50 20.40 -32.96
CA GLY A 135 -16.25 18.96 -32.96
C GLY A 135 -17.06 18.23 -31.88
N LEU A 136 -17.24 18.84 -30.70
CA LEU A 136 -18.09 18.31 -29.64
C LEU A 136 -19.56 18.18 -30.10
N VAL A 137 -20.13 19.23 -30.71
CA VAL A 137 -21.51 19.20 -31.21
C VAL A 137 -21.70 18.12 -32.27
N LEU A 138 -20.72 17.91 -33.17
CA LEU A 138 -20.77 16.82 -34.14
C LEU A 138 -20.77 15.44 -33.49
N LEU A 139 -19.91 15.20 -32.49
CA LEU A 139 -19.90 13.94 -31.73
C LEU A 139 -21.21 13.68 -31.00
N LEU A 140 -21.76 14.70 -30.33
CA LEU A 140 -23.04 14.59 -29.61
C LEU A 140 -24.21 14.35 -30.59
N ASN A 141 -24.22 15.00 -31.75
CA ASN A 141 -25.25 14.77 -32.79
C ASN A 141 -25.22 13.35 -33.36
N ILE A 142 -24.04 12.79 -33.61
CA ILE A 142 -23.90 11.40 -34.06
C ILE A 142 -24.32 10.42 -32.95
N MET A 143 -23.92 10.69 -31.70
CA MET A 143 -24.31 9.88 -30.54
C MET A 143 -25.83 9.85 -30.33
N ARG A 144 -26.49 11.01 -30.48
CA ARG A 144 -27.93 11.17 -30.44
C ARG A 144 -28.63 10.34 -31.52
N LYS A 145 -28.18 10.43 -32.78
CA LYS A 145 -28.71 9.63 -33.90
C LYS A 145 -28.64 8.13 -33.59
N ILE A 146 -27.48 7.64 -33.15
CA ILE A 146 -27.30 6.23 -32.76
C ILE A 146 -28.21 5.81 -31.59
N GLN A 147 -28.56 6.74 -30.68
CA GLN A 147 -29.48 6.49 -29.56
C GLN A 147 -30.97 6.59 -29.93
N GLU A 148 -31.30 7.13 -31.11
CA GLU A 148 -32.67 7.29 -31.62
C GLU A 148 -33.00 6.26 -32.71
N GLU A 149 -31.99 5.80 -33.46
CA GLU A 149 -32.10 4.72 -34.43
C GLU A 149 -32.47 3.40 -33.74
N LYS A 150 -33.71 2.94 -33.95
CA LYS A 150 -34.20 1.61 -33.56
C LYS A 150 -33.69 0.54 -34.53
N ASP A 151 -32.37 0.43 -34.62
CA ASP A 151 -31.71 -0.22 -35.74
C ASP A 151 -31.80 -1.76 -35.72
N GLU A 152 -31.82 -2.36 -36.91
CA GLU A 152 -31.99 -3.80 -37.13
C GLU A 152 -30.72 -4.59 -36.75
N TYR A 153 -29.57 -3.90 -36.68
CA TYR A 153 -28.25 -4.46 -36.36
C TYR A 153 -27.60 -3.80 -35.12
N PRO A 154 -28.13 -4.04 -33.89
CA PRO A 154 -27.77 -3.29 -32.68
C PRO A 154 -26.28 -3.30 -32.30
N ASN A 155 -25.50 -4.27 -32.77
CA ASN A 155 -24.10 -4.44 -32.38
C ASN A 155 -23.13 -3.41 -33.00
N MET A 156 -23.43 -2.80 -34.15
CA MET A 156 -22.51 -1.81 -34.74
C MET A 156 -22.71 -0.42 -34.15
N GLY A 157 -23.96 0.03 -34.01
CA GLY A 157 -24.31 1.28 -33.31
C GLY A 157 -23.74 1.33 -31.89
N MET A 158 -23.88 0.25 -31.10
CA MET A 158 -23.30 0.18 -29.75
C MET A 158 -21.77 0.30 -29.70
N LYS A 159 -21.05 -0.18 -30.72
CA LYS A 159 -19.58 0.00 -30.81
C LYS A 159 -19.23 1.45 -31.09
N CYS A 160 -19.90 2.08 -32.06
CA CYS A 160 -19.70 3.49 -32.38
C CYS A 160 -20.05 4.39 -31.19
N GLN A 161 -21.15 4.11 -30.49
CA GLN A 161 -21.55 4.80 -29.27
C GLN A 161 -20.49 4.69 -28.16
N HIS A 162 -19.94 3.49 -27.91
CA HIS A 162 -18.87 3.33 -26.93
C HIS A 162 -17.62 4.10 -27.35
N GLU A 163 -17.29 4.11 -28.64
CA GLU A 163 -16.13 4.86 -29.13
C GLU A 163 -16.32 6.38 -28.99
N ILE A 164 -17.53 6.91 -29.21
CA ILE A 164 -17.86 8.31 -28.89
C ILE A 164 -17.70 8.58 -27.39
N VAL A 165 -18.17 7.70 -26.50
CA VAL A 165 -17.94 7.84 -25.05
C VAL A 165 -16.44 7.88 -24.71
N ARG A 166 -15.59 7.11 -25.41
CA ARG A 166 -14.13 7.19 -25.26
C ARG A 166 -13.53 8.50 -25.79
N CYS A 167 -14.05 9.03 -26.90
CA CYS A 167 -13.68 10.36 -27.39
C CYS A 167 -14.06 11.46 -26.38
N LEU A 168 -15.29 11.45 -25.87
CA LEU A 168 -15.77 12.40 -24.86
C LEU A 168 -14.94 12.33 -23.57
N LYS A 169 -14.55 11.11 -23.14
CA LYS A 169 -13.65 10.88 -22.00
C LYS A 169 -12.28 11.52 -22.19
N ALA A 170 -11.70 11.42 -23.39
CA ALA A 170 -10.42 12.04 -23.73
C ALA A 170 -10.54 13.57 -23.81
N PHE A 171 -11.59 14.06 -24.48
CA PHE A 171 -11.91 15.48 -24.61
C PHE A 171 -12.10 16.16 -23.25
N MET A 172 -12.85 15.55 -22.32
CA MET A 172 -13.07 16.05 -20.95
C MET A 172 -11.85 15.95 -20.02
N ASN A 173 -10.75 15.30 -20.43
CA ASN A 173 -9.59 15.08 -19.55
C ASN A 173 -8.79 16.38 -19.25
N ASN A 174 -9.20 17.52 -19.81
CA ASN A 174 -8.60 18.84 -19.59
C ASN A 174 -9.68 19.88 -19.26
N LYS A 175 -9.28 21.03 -18.70
CA LYS A 175 -10.21 22.09 -18.24
C LYS A 175 -11.10 22.64 -19.36
N TYR A 176 -10.59 22.76 -20.60
CA TYR A 176 -11.36 23.31 -21.72
C TYR A 176 -12.50 22.36 -22.11
N GLY A 177 -12.18 21.10 -22.41
CA GLY A 177 -13.18 20.13 -22.85
C GLY A 177 -14.19 19.75 -21.77
N LEU A 178 -13.79 19.77 -20.49
CA LEU A 178 -14.72 19.65 -19.37
C LEU A 178 -15.72 20.82 -19.33
N LYS A 179 -15.25 22.07 -19.46
CA LYS A 179 -16.12 23.26 -19.48
C LYS A 179 -17.09 23.22 -20.66
N ALA A 180 -16.59 22.91 -21.87
CA ALA A 180 -17.40 22.77 -23.07
C ALA A 180 -18.51 21.72 -22.89
N MET A 181 -18.17 20.55 -22.35
CA MET A 181 -19.16 19.49 -22.09
C MET A 181 -20.23 19.88 -21.05
N LEU A 182 -19.87 20.63 -20.01
CA LEU A 182 -20.82 21.08 -18.98
C LEU A 182 -21.73 22.24 -19.44
N THR A 183 -21.24 23.04 -20.39
CA THR A 183 -21.98 24.14 -21.04
C THR A 183 -22.94 23.62 -22.12
N SER A 184 -22.63 22.47 -22.73
CA SER A 184 -23.56 21.78 -23.65
C SER A 184 -24.81 21.31 -22.91
N ALA A 185 -25.98 21.74 -23.38
CA ALA A 185 -27.28 21.31 -22.84
C ALA A 185 -27.48 19.79 -22.91
N GLU A 186 -26.91 19.13 -23.92
CA GLU A 186 -27.16 17.72 -24.22
C GLU A 186 -26.01 16.79 -23.83
N GLY A 187 -24.87 17.33 -23.39
CA GLY A 187 -23.71 16.54 -22.97
C GLY A 187 -24.04 15.55 -21.85
N ILE A 188 -24.68 16.03 -20.77
CA ILE A 188 -25.09 15.17 -19.65
C ILE A 188 -26.24 14.21 -20.04
N PRO A 189 -27.36 14.66 -20.66
CA PRO A 189 -28.42 13.77 -21.13
C PRO A 189 -27.95 12.63 -22.05
N LEU A 190 -27.08 12.90 -23.03
CA LEU A 190 -26.59 11.87 -23.95
C LEU A 190 -25.67 10.85 -23.26
N LEU A 191 -24.88 11.27 -22.26
CA LEU A 191 -24.14 10.35 -21.40
C LEU A 191 -25.07 9.49 -20.56
N VAL A 192 -26.13 10.05 -19.96
CA VAL A 192 -27.14 9.29 -19.21
C VAL A 192 -27.82 8.24 -20.10
N ARG A 193 -28.22 8.61 -21.33
CA ARG A 193 -28.74 7.70 -22.35
C ARG A 193 -27.76 6.58 -22.76
N ALA A 194 -26.48 6.65 -22.37
CA ALA A 194 -25.48 5.59 -22.60
C ALA A 194 -25.27 4.67 -21.38
N ILE A 195 -26.03 4.83 -20.29
CA ILE A 195 -26.06 3.89 -19.15
C ILE A 195 -26.76 2.59 -19.57
N ASN A 196 -26.04 1.69 -20.25
CA ASN A 196 -26.60 0.48 -20.83
C ASN A 196 -26.00 -0.81 -20.23
N PRO A 197 -26.73 -1.55 -19.36
CA PRO A 197 -26.27 -2.81 -18.76
C PRO A 197 -26.01 -3.96 -19.74
N ARG A 198 -26.42 -3.82 -21.01
CA ARG A 198 -26.09 -4.78 -22.09
C ARG A 198 -24.67 -4.58 -22.62
N VAL A 199 -24.04 -3.42 -22.40
CA VAL A 199 -22.68 -3.10 -22.82
C VAL A 199 -21.82 -2.69 -21.60
N PRO A 200 -21.42 -3.64 -20.74
CA PRO A 200 -20.78 -3.35 -19.44
C PRO A 200 -19.59 -2.40 -19.49
N HIS A 201 -18.73 -2.51 -20.52
CA HIS A 201 -17.54 -1.67 -20.63
C HIS A 201 -17.88 -0.20 -20.96
N MET A 202 -18.90 0.04 -21.79
CA MET A 202 -19.40 1.39 -22.05
C MET A 202 -20.03 1.97 -20.80
N MET A 203 -20.89 1.21 -20.14
CA MET A 203 -21.53 1.64 -18.89
C MET A 203 -20.49 1.97 -17.80
N VAL A 204 -19.38 1.22 -17.68
CA VAL A 204 -18.26 1.55 -16.77
C VAL A 204 -17.63 2.91 -17.08
N ASP A 205 -17.39 3.24 -18.36
CA ASP A 205 -16.85 4.55 -18.73
C ASP A 205 -17.86 5.68 -18.45
N VAL A 206 -19.14 5.47 -18.80
CA VAL A 206 -20.24 6.43 -18.58
C VAL A 206 -20.44 6.73 -17.09
N VAL A 207 -20.63 5.73 -16.24
CA VAL A 207 -20.91 5.97 -14.81
C VAL A 207 -19.73 6.61 -14.09
N LYS A 208 -18.49 6.38 -14.54
CA LYS A 208 -17.29 7.06 -14.03
C LYS A 208 -17.25 8.54 -14.43
N LEU A 209 -17.61 8.87 -15.67
CA LEU A 209 -17.72 10.25 -16.13
C LEU A 209 -18.80 11.00 -15.35
N LEU A 210 -20.00 10.43 -15.24
CA LEU A 210 -21.10 11.02 -14.47
C LEU A 210 -20.75 11.16 -12.98
N SER A 211 -20.04 10.19 -12.39
CA SER A 211 -19.54 10.29 -11.01
C SER A 211 -18.59 11.47 -10.82
N ALA A 212 -17.65 11.66 -11.76
CA ALA A 212 -16.71 12.79 -11.72
C ALA A 212 -17.44 14.13 -11.87
N ILE A 213 -18.45 14.21 -12.74
CA ILE A 213 -19.31 15.40 -12.91
C ILE A 213 -20.09 15.72 -11.63
N CYS A 214 -20.66 14.71 -10.95
CA CYS A 214 -21.39 14.91 -9.69
C CYS A 214 -20.49 15.43 -8.55
N ILE A 215 -19.26 14.92 -8.46
CA ILE A 215 -18.30 15.25 -7.40
C ILE A 215 -17.68 16.65 -7.60
N LEU A 216 -17.63 17.14 -8.84
CA LEU A 216 -17.05 18.44 -9.18
C LEU A 216 -17.70 19.57 -8.37
N GLU A 217 -16.88 20.44 -7.79
CA GLU A 217 -17.31 21.67 -7.15
C GLU A 217 -17.57 22.72 -8.23
N HIS A 218 -18.85 23.04 -8.44
CA HIS A 218 -19.34 23.95 -9.47
C HIS A 218 -20.64 24.60 -8.97
N PRO A 219 -20.92 25.88 -9.28
CA PRO A 219 -22.13 26.57 -8.81
C PRO A 219 -23.45 25.89 -9.23
N ASP A 220 -23.49 25.29 -10.43
CA ASP A 220 -24.73 24.78 -11.05
C ASP A 220 -25.20 23.39 -10.53
N ASN A 221 -25.06 23.08 -9.24
CA ASN A 221 -25.51 21.83 -8.60
C ASN A 221 -25.42 20.57 -9.49
N LEU A 222 -24.25 20.26 -10.03
CA LEU A 222 -24.11 19.30 -11.14
C LEU A 222 -24.65 17.89 -10.84
N HIS A 223 -24.70 17.49 -9.58
CA HIS A 223 -25.31 16.23 -9.15
C HIS A 223 -26.85 16.21 -9.32
N GLU A 224 -27.52 17.36 -9.14
CA GLU A 224 -28.95 17.53 -9.42
C GLU A 224 -29.20 17.49 -10.93
N ARG A 225 -28.40 18.19 -11.75
CA ARG A 225 -28.47 18.11 -13.23
C ARG A 225 -28.30 16.69 -13.78
N VAL A 226 -27.42 15.89 -13.16
CA VAL A 226 -27.27 14.47 -13.52
C VAL A 226 -28.49 13.65 -13.08
N LEU A 227 -29.05 13.91 -11.91
CA LEU A 227 -30.25 13.22 -11.42
C LEU A 227 -31.50 13.58 -12.24
N GLU A 228 -31.65 14.84 -12.65
CA GLU A 228 -32.69 15.34 -13.54
C GLU A 228 -32.65 14.61 -14.88
N ALA A 229 -31.48 14.59 -15.54
CA ALA A 229 -31.28 13.84 -16.77
C ALA A 229 -31.55 12.32 -16.62
N ILE A 230 -31.20 11.72 -15.48
CA ILE A 230 -31.55 10.32 -15.13
C ILE A 230 -33.06 10.14 -14.99
N THR A 231 -33.76 11.13 -14.45
CA THR A 231 -35.22 11.08 -14.25
C THR A 231 -35.96 11.26 -15.57
N GLU A 232 -35.60 12.25 -16.38
CA GLU A 232 -36.17 12.44 -17.71
C GLU A 232 -36.03 11.22 -18.62
N GLU A 233 -34.85 10.57 -18.63
CA GLU A 233 -34.65 9.39 -19.47
C GLU A 233 -35.44 8.18 -18.95
N ALA A 234 -35.63 8.07 -17.63
CA ALA A 234 -36.46 7.04 -17.04
C ALA A 234 -37.93 7.20 -17.42
N GLU A 235 -38.45 8.42 -17.38
CA GLU A 235 -39.80 8.78 -17.83
C GLU A 235 -40.00 8.51 -19.33
N LYS A 236 -39.03 8.87 -20.18
CA LYS A 236 -39.05 8.59 -21.63
C LYS A 236 -39.07 7.09 -21.95
N GLN A 237 -38.51 6.26 -21.07
CA GLN A 237 -38.41 4.80 -21.23
C GLN A 237 -39.47 4.02 -20.43
N ASP A 238 -40.39 4.68 -19.72
CA ASP A 238 -41.37 4.07 -18.80
C ASP A 238 -40.72 3.07 -17.82
N ASN A 239 -39.66 3.51 -17.13
CA ASN A 239 -38.86 2.68 -16.24
C ASN A 239 -38.48 3.40 -14.94
N GLU A 240 -38.16 2.62 -13.90
CA GLU A 240 -37.61 3.13 -12.64
C GLU A 240 -36.19 3.70 -12.85
N ARG A 241 -35.94 4.94 -12.43
CA ARG A 241 -34.75 5.72 -12.84
C ARG A 241 -33.39 5.14 -12.42
N PHE A 242 -33.35 4.38 -11.32
CA PHE A 242 -32.14 3.70 -10.89
C PHE A 242 -32.03 2.25 -11.37
N GLN A 243 -33.03 1.71 -12.07
CA GLN A 243 -33.05 0.32 -12.55
C GLN A 243 -31.83 -0.04 -13.42
N PRO A 244 -31.34 0.82 -14.35
CA PRO A 244 -30.12 0.52 -15.10
C PRO A 244 -28.91 0.30 -14.20
N LEU A 245 -28.75 1.08 -13.12
CA LEU A 245 -27.62 0.95 -12.19
C LEU A 245 -27.69 -0.37 -11.40
N LEU A 246 -28.87 -0.75 -10.93
CA LEU A 246 -29.08 -1.99 -10.18
C LEU A 246 -28.92 -3.24 -11.07
N LEU A 247 -29.41 -3.18 -12.32
CA LEU A 247 -29.14 -4.20 -13.34
C LEU A 247 -27.64 -4.34 -13.64
N GLY A 248 -26.89 -3.22 -13.65
CA GLY A 248 -25.43 -3.22 -13.76
C GLY A 248 -24.74 -3.85 -12.54
N MET A 249 -25.20 -3.52 -11.32
CA MET A 249 -24.70 -4.11 -10.08
C MET A 249 -24.96 -5.62 -9.96
N ASN A 250 -26.00 -6.15 -10.62
CA ASN A 250 -26.29 -7.57 -10.64
C ASN A 250 -25.41 -8.37 -11.64
N LYS A 251 -24.59 -7.71 -12.48
CA LYS A 251 -23.67 -8.42 -13.39
C LYS A 251 -22.44 -8.94 -12.64
N PRO A 252 -21.83 -10.07 -13.07
CA PRO A 252 -20.56 -10.59 -12.54
C PRO A 252 -19.36 -9.79 -13.07
N ASN A 253 -19.39 -8.46 -12.96
CA ASN A 253 -18.32 -7.56 -13.40
C ASN A 253 -18.01 -6.55 -12.27
N ILE A 254 -16.88 -6.77 -11.57
CA ILE A 254 -16.47 -5.98 -10.40
C ILE A 254 -16.29 -4.50 -10.77
N ALA A 255 -15.73 -4.20 -11.95
CA ALA A 255 -15.55 -2.81 -12.39
C ALA A 255 -16.90 -2.10 -12.62
N LEU A 256 -17.90 -2.82 -13.12
CA LEU A 256 -19.27 -2.29 -13.28
C LEU A 256 -19.98 -2.11 -11.94
N LYS A 257 -19.90 -3.10 -11.03
CA LYS A 257 -20.43 -2.97 -9.65
C LYS A 257 -19.86 -1.73 -8.96
N ASN A 258 -18.54 -1.58 -8.99
CA ASN A 258 -17.85 -0.44 -8.39
C ASN A 258 -18.25 0.89 -9.05
N GLY A 259 -18.37 0.93 -10.38
CA GLY A 259 -18.79 2.14 -11.10
C GLY A 259 -20.24 2.56 -10.81
N CYS A 260 -21.18 1.61 -10.76
CA CYS A 260 -22.57 1.89 -10.41
C CYS A 260 -22.69 2.40 -8.97
N MET A 261 -21.99 1.74 -8.02
CA MET A 261 -21.96 2.18 -6.63
C MET A 261 -21.25 3.53 -6.45
N GLN A 262 -20.24 3.84 -7.27
CA GLN A 262 -19.57 5.13 -7.29
C GLN A 262 -20.53 6.26 -7.69
N LEU A 263 -21.36 6.04 -8.72
CA LEU A 263 -22.36 7.03 -9.16
C LEU A 263 -23.48 7.20 -8.11
N ILE A 264 -23.98 6.11 -7.53
CA ILE A 264 -24.94 6.14 -6.41
C ILE A 264 -24.37 6.96 -5.24
N ASN A 265 -23.13 6.68 -4.84
CA ASN A 265 -22.47 7.41 -3.76
C ASN A 265 -22.25 8.89 -4.11
N ALA A 266 -21.89 9.22 -5.36
CA ALA A 266 -21.73 10.60 -5.80
C ALA A 266 -23.06 11.38 -5.75
N LEU A 267 -24.15 10.79 -6.25
CA LEU A 267 -25.48 11.41 -6.23
C LEU A 267 -26.00 11.65 -4.80
N ILE A 268 -25.75 10.72 -3.87
CA ILE A 268 -26.19 10.86 -2.47
C ILE A 268 -25.27 11.77 -1.65
N SER A 269 -23.95 11.67 -1.82
CA SER A 269 -23.01 12.35 -0.91
C SER A 269 -22.84 13.84 -1.22
N ARG A 270 -23.30 14.29 -2.38
CA ARG A 270 -23.20 15.69 -2.83
C ARG A 270 -24.46 16.52 -2.55
N GLY A 271 -25.59 15.88 -2.27
CA GLY A 271 -26.80 16.58 -1.82
C GLY A 271 -26.64 17.08 -0.39
N GLU A 272 -26.71 18.39 -0.20
CA GLU A 272 -26.52 19.05 1.10
C GLU A 272 -27.69 18.79 2.07
N GLU A 273 -28.91 18.68 1.54
CA GLU A 273 -30.12 18.44 2.31
C GLU A 273 -30.25 16.98 2.80
N LEU A 274 -30.61 16.82 4.07
CA LEU A 274 -30.80 15.50 4.68
C LEU A 274 -31.95 14.74 4.01
N ASP A 275 -33.05 15.43 3.73
CA ASP A 275 -34.26 14.84 3.14
C ASP A 275 -34.02 14.34 1.72
N TYR A 276 -33.28 15.09 0.89
CA TYR A 276 -32.80 14.63 -0.41
C TYR A 276 -32.00 13.32 -0.27
N ARG A 277 -31.04 13.26 0.66
CA ARG A 277 -30.23 12.04 0.88
C ARG A 277 -31.08 10.87 1.37
N ILE A 278 -32.10 11.10 2.19
CA ILE A 278 -33.03 10.07 2.67
C ILE A 278 -33.92 9.58 1.53
N HIS A 279 -34.45 10.48 0.69
CA HIS A 279 -35.31 10.18 -0.45
C HIS A 279 -34.62 9.23 -1.44
N ILE A 280 -33.46 9.63 -1.97
CA ILE A 280 -32.70 8.84 -2.96
C ILE A 280 -32.30 7.47 -2.41
N ARG A 281 -31.86 7.40 -1.15
CA ARG A 281 -31.51 6.13 -0.49
C ARG A 281 -32.73 5.23 -0.30
N SER A 282 -33.87 5.79 0.12
CA SER A 282 -35.12 5.04 0.32
C SER A 282 -35.64 4.45 -0.99
N GLU A 283 -35.52 5.20 -2.09
CA GLU A 283 -35.88 4.74 -3.43
C GLU A 283 -35.02 3.56 -3.90
N LEU A 284 -33.68 3.70 -3.82
CA LEU A 284 -32.74 2.63 -4.15
C LEU A 284 -32.98 1.36 -3.29
N LEU A 285 -33.33 1.53 -2.01
CA LEU A 285 -33.66 0.42 -1.12
C LEU A 285 -34.97 -0.28 -1.51
N ARG A 286 -36.01 0.45 -1.94
CA ARG A 286 -37.26 -0.13 -2.47
C ARG A 286 -37.02 -0.94 -3.74
N LEU A 287 -36.08 -0.52 -4.58
CA LEU A 287 -35.67 -1.22 -5.80
C LEU A 287 -34.73 -2.42 -5.54
N GLY A 288 -34.49 -2.80 -4.28
CA GLY A 288 -33.73 -4.01 -3.93
C GLY A 288 -32.21 -3.83 -3.82
N LEU A 289 -31.68 -2.60 -3.74
CA LEU A 289 -30.24 -2.37 -3.55
C LEU A 289 -29.68 -3.11 -2.32
N ARG A 290 -30.49 -3.27 -1.26
CA ARG A 290 -30.10 -4.01 -0.04
C ARG A 290 -29.62 -5.43 -0.34
N ASP A 291 -30.30 -6.15 -1.22
CA ASP A 291 -30.00 -7.55 -1.51
C ASP A 291 -28.81 -7.69 -2.47
N LEU A 292 -28.62 -6.72 -3.37
CA LEU A 292 -27.41 -6.62 -4.19
C LEU A 292 -26.17 -6.30 -3.36
N LEU A 293 -26.32 -5.51 -2.29
CA LEU A 293 -25.27 -5.24 -1.32
C LEU A 293 -24.96 -6.46 -0.47
N THR A 294 -25.96 -7.18 0.08
CA THR A 294 -25.69 -8.40 0.88
C THR A 294 -24.95 -9.47 0.07
N VAL A 295 -25.35 -9.71 -1.18
CA VAL A 295 -24.62 -10.62 -2.09
C VAL A 295 -23.20 -10.11 -2.39
N SER A 296 -23.02 -8.82 -2.68
CA SER A 296 -21.69 -8.26 -3.00
C SER A 296 -20.77 -8.13 -1.78
N HIS A 297 -21.34 -8.15 -0.58
CA HIS A 297 -20.62 -8.18 0.68
C HIS A 297 -20.35 -9.60 1.19
N THR A 298 -20.76 -10.70 0.52
CA THR A 298 -20.57 -12.07 1.04
C THR A 298 -19.12 -12.35 1.47
N ASP A 299 -18.14 -11.86 0.70
CA ASP A 299 -16.70 -11.95 1.00
C ASP A 299 -16.23 -11.18 2.26
N ARG A 300 -17.06 -10.30 2.84
CA ARG A 300 -16.81 -9.59 4.12
C ARG A 300 -17.85 -9.93 5.20
N PHE A 301 -19.08 -10.28 4.81
CA PHE A 301 -20.15 -10.67 5.71
C PHE A 301 -19.87 -12.02 6.37
N GLN A 302 -19.07 -12.91 5.80
CA GLN A 302 -18.68 -14.13 6.51
C GLN A 302 -17.96 -13.81 7.84
N THR A 303 -17.13 -12.77 7.86
CA THR A 303 -16.49 -12.27 9.09
C THR A 303 -17.50 -11.58 10.01
N LEU A 304 -18.33 -10.66 9.50
CA LEU A 304 -19.27 -9.90 10.34
C LEU A 304 -20.43 -10.77 10.88
N MET A 305 -20.92 -11.73 10.10
CA MET A 305 -21.92 -12.68 10.54
C MET A 305 -21.32 -13.69 11.52
N PHE A 306 -20.03 -14.03 11.44
CA PHE A 306 -19.37 -14.80 12.50
C PHE A 306 -19.23 -14.00 13.80
N THR A 307 -18.92 -12.70 13.72
CA THR A 307 -18.64 -11.85 14.90
C THR A 307 -19.84 -11.16 15.54
N CYS A 308 -20.97 -11.00 14.83
CA CYS A 308 -22.18 -10.30 15.35
C CYS A 308 -23.41 -11.20 15.52
N ARG A 309 -23.48 -12.35 14.87
CA ARG A 309 -24.63 -13.27 14.97
C ARG A 309 -24.87 -13.79 16.40
N PRO A 310 -23.85 -14.18 17.19
CA PRO A 310 -24.05 -14.59 18.59
C PRO A 310 -24.70 -13.50 19.45
N GLN A 311 -24.30 -12.24 19.27
CA GLN A 311 -24.80 -11.09 20.01
C GLN A 311 -26.21 -10.70 19.59
N TYR A 312 -26.53 -10.83 18.30
CA TYR A 312 -27.87 -10.59 17.77
C TYR A 312 -28.88 -11.62 18.34
N TYR A 313 -28.52 -12.91 18.36
CA TYR A 313 -29.36 -13.92 19.02
C TYR A 313 -29.45 -13.70 20.53
N LYS A 314 -28.36 -13.33 21.20
CA LYS A 314 -28.37 -13.03 22.65
C LYS A 314 -29.28 -11.84 23.01
N LEU A 315 -29.35 -10.81 22.15
CA LEU A 315 -30.30 -9.70 22.33
C LEU A 315 -31.75 -10.16 22.09
N ILE A 316 -31.99 -10.99 21.07
CA ILE A 316 -33.31 -11.58 20.82
C ILE A 316 -33.74 -12.44 22.02
N ASP A 317 -32.87 -13.29 22.55
CA ASP A 317 -33.16 -14.15 23.71
C ASP A 317 -33.47 -13.33 24.97
N GLU A 318 -32.74 -12.24 25.23
CA GLU A 318 -32.99 -11.38 26.40
C GLU A 318 -34.28 -10.55 26.23
N CYS A 319 -34.61 -10.09 25.01
CA CYS A 319 -35.91 -9.50 24.69
C CYS A 319 -37.06 -10.52 24.86
N ILE A 320 -36.89 -11.76 24.39
CA ILE A 320 -37.85 -12.86 24.60
C ILE A 320 -37.98 -13.18 26.09
N ALA A 321 -36.88 -13.21 26.84
CA ALA A 321 -36.88 -13.42 28.28
C ALA A 321 -37.64 -12.30 29.00
N GLN A 322 -37.47 -11.03 28.62
CA GLN A 322 -38.29 -9.93 29.17
C GLN A 322 -39.78 -10.08 28.84
N ILE A 323 -40.13 -10.53 27.63
CA ILE A 323 -41.53 -10.79 27.23
C ILE A 323 -42.14 -11.95 28.04
N VAL A 324 -41.41 -13.06 28.16
CA VAL A 324 -41.91 -14.33 28.75
C VAL A 324 -41.86 -14.31 30.28
N LEU A 325 -40.88 -13.63 30.88
CA LEU A 325 -40.67 -13.57 32.35
C LEU A 325 -41.25 -12.29 32.98
N HIS A 326 -41.97 -11.45 32.22
CA HIS A 326 -42.55 -10.23 32.76
C HIS A 326 -43.51 -10.57 33.91
N ARG A 327 -43.22 -10.08 35.12
CA ARG A 327 -43.83 -10.53 36.39
C ARG A 327 -45.35 -10.33 36.56
N ASN A 328 -46.03 -9.81 35.54
CA ASN A 328 -47.45 -9.43 35.60
C ASN A 328 -48.38 -10.27 34.69
N GLY A 329 -47.88 -11.36 34.08
CA GLY A 329 -48.73 -12.38 33.44
C GLY A 329 -49.70 -11.85 32.37
N ALA A 330 -49.22 -10.99 31.47
CA ALA A 330 -50.04 -10.40 30.42
C ALA A 330 -50.26 -11.37 29.24
N ASP A 331 -51.53 -11.58 28.89
CA ASP A 331 -52.02 -12.45 27.82
C ASP A 331 -51.54 -11.96 26.42
N PRO A 332 -51.19 -12.84 25.45
CA PRO A 332 -50.56 -12.43 24.19
C PRO A 332 -51.59 -12.02 23.12
N ASP A 333 -52.54 -11.16 23.44
CA ASP A 333 -53.41 -10.52 22.43
C ASP A 333 -52.72 -9.29 21.81
N PHE A 334 -52.06 -9.53 20.67
CA PHE A 334 -51.30 -8.53 19.91
C PHE A 334 -52.13 -7.37 19.32
N LYS A 335 -53.46 -7.35 19.50
CA LYS A 335 -54.31 -6.32 18.88
C LYS A 335 -54.30 -4.95 19.58
N CYS A 336 -53.93 -4.87 20.86
CA CYS A 336 -54.11 -3.65 21.66
C CYS A 336 -52.99 -3.37 22.69
N ARG A 337 -51.75 -3.11 22.25
CA ARG A 337 -50.77 -2.17 22.85
C ARG A 337 -49.40 -2.24 22.15
N ASN A 338 -48.71 -1.10 22.05
CA ASN A 338 -47.28 -1.09 21.73
C ASN A 338 -46.50 -1.65 22.93
N LEU A 339 -45.73 -2.72 22.71
CA LEU A 339 -44.84 -3.29 23.71
C LEU A 339 -43.62 -2.39 23.90
N SER A 340 -43.56 -1.65 25.00
CA SER A 340 -42.41 -0.80 25.35
C SER A 340 -41.28 -1.65 25.95
N LEU A 341 -40.39 -2.16 25.10
CA LEU A 341 -39.14 -2.78 25.53
C LEU A 341 -38.07 -1.71 25.78
N ASP A 342 -37.41 -1.76 26.93
CA ASP A 342 -36.22 -0.95 27.21
C ASP A 342 -34.98 -1.59 26.57
N VAL A 343 -34.88 -1.41 25.25
CA VAL A 343 -33.78 -1.96 24.44
C VAL A 343 -32.45 -1.28 24.77
N GLU A 344 -32.46 -0.03 25.22
CA GLU A 344 -31.26 0.73 25.55
C GLU A 344 -30.64 0.22 26.86
N GLY A 345 -31.44 0.08 27.91
CA GLY A 345 -31.02 -0.57 29.16
C GLY A 345 -30.61 -2.04 28.98
N LEU A 346 -31.24 -2.77 28.06
CA LEU A 346 -30.81 -4.14 27.68
C LEU A 346 -29.40 -4.14 27.07
N ILE A 347 -29.13 -3.23 26.12
CA ILE A 347 -27.82 -3.13 25.46
C ILE A 347 -26.74 -2.76 26.46
N ASP A 348 -26.97 -1.78 27.34
CA ASP A 348 -26.00 -1.38 28.37
C ASP A 348 -25.67 -2.53 29.33
N ASN A 349 -26.69 -3.25 29.82
CA ASN A 349 -26.49 -4.43 30.65
C ASN A 349 -25.70 -5.54 29.92
N MET A 350 -25.95 -5.77 28.62
CA MET A 350 -25.19 -6.73 27.81
C MET A 350 -23.73 -6.31 27.59
N VAL A 351 -23.49 -5.01 27.39
CA VAL A 351 -22.17 -4.40 27.25
C VAL A 351 -21.40 -4.55 28.56
N ASP A 352 -21.98 -4.20 29.71
CA ASP A 352 -21.31 -4.31 31.00
C ASP A 352 -21.05 -5.75 31.41
N LYS A 353 -22.01 -6.67 31.17
CA LYS A 353 -21.79 -8.12 31.37
C LYS A 353 -20.63 -8.65 30.50
N THR A 354 -20.42 -8.10 29.31
CA THR A 354 -19.30 -8.45 28.42
C THR A 354 -17.97 -7.82 28.89
N LYS A 355 -18.00 -6.57 29.40
CA LYS A 355 -16.82 -5.94 30.03
C LYS A 355 -16.36 -6.72 31.26
N VAL A 356 -17.30 -7.13 32.13
CA VAL A 356 -17.02 -7.96 33.32
C VAL A 356 -16.36 -9.27 32.91
N GLN A 357 -16.96 -10.03 31.99
CA GLN A 357 -16.38 -11.28 31.48
C GLN A 357 -14.96 -11.09 30.87
N SER A 358 -14.73 -9.99 30.16
CA SER A 358 -13.38 -9.67 29.64
C SER A 358 -12.38 -9.34 30.76
N SER A 359 -12.82 -8.67 31.82
CA SER A 359 -11.99 -8.35 32.98
C SER A 359 -11.66 -9.59 33.83
N GLU A 360 -12.62 -10.49 34.03
CA GLU A 360 -12.45 -11.78 34.73
C GLU A 360 -11.47 -12.69 33.97
N ALA A 361 -11.62 -12.81 32.65
CA ALA A 361 -10.68 -13.58 31.82
C ALA A 361 -9.23 -13.04 31.91
N LYS A 362 -9.06 -11.71 31.94
CA LYS A 362 -7.74 -11.08 32.14
C LYS A 362 -7.20 -11.31 33.55
N ALA A 363 -8.05 -11.31 34.57
CA ALA A 363 -7.65 -11.61 35.94
C ALA A 363 -7.13 -13.05 36.06
N ILE A 364 -7.84 -14.03 35.49
CA ILE A 364 -7.41 -15.44 35.44
C ILE A 364 -6.09 -15.61 34.67
N GLU A 365 -5.89 -14.89 33.56
CA GLU A 365 -4.64 -14.93 32.81
C GLU A 365 -3.46 -14.35 33.61
N LEU A 366 -3.67 -13.24 34.33
CA LEU A 366 -2.67 -12.63 35.20
C LEU A 366 -2.35 -13.51 36.42
N GLU A 367 -3.36 -14.14 37.03
CA GLU A 367 -3.19 -15.09 38.13
C GLU A 367 -2.36 -16.31 37.68
N LYS A 368 -2.63 -16.84 36.48
CA LYS A 368 -1.83 -17.92 35.89
C LYS A 368 -0.36 -17.51 35.66
N LYS A 369 -0.11 -16.28 35.22
CA LYS A 369 1.26 -15.74 35.06
C LYS A 369 1.95 -15.57 36.42
N LEU A 370 1.25 -15.04 37.42
CA LEU A 370 1.77 -14.90 38.78
C LEU A 370 2.16 -16.25 39.39
N ASN A 371 1.31 -17.28 39.24
CA ASN A 371 1.59 -18.63 39.73
C ASN A 371 2.80 -19.28 39.04
N ALA A 372 2.99 -19.04 37.74
CA ALA A 372 4.19 -19.50 37.01
C ALA A 372 5.46 -18.81 37.53
N GLU A 373 5.43 -17.49 37.71
CA GLU A 373 6.56 -16.71 38.21
C GLU A 373 6.93 -17.08 39.66
N LEU A 374 5.94 -17.31 40.52
CA LEU A 374 6.15 -17.81 41.88
C LEU A 374 6.78 -19.21 41.88
N THR A 375 6.41 -20.08 40.93
CA THR A 375 7.00 -21.42 40.80
C THR A 375 8.47 -21.33 40.40
N ALA A 376 8.79 -20.58 39.35
CA ALA A 376 10.16 -20.34 38.91
C ALA A 376 11.04 -19.70 40.01
N ARG A 377 10.46 -18.78 40.79
CA ARG A 377 11.15 -18.18 41.95
C ARG A 377 11.46 -19.20 43.04
N HIS A 378 10.57 -20.14 43.33
CA HIS A 378 10.84 -21.21 44.30
C HIS A 378 11.92 -22.18 43.81
N GLU A 379 11.92 -22.52 42.51
CA GLU A 379 12.94 -23.35 41.87
C GLU A 379 14.33 -22.71 41.99
N LEU A 380 14.48 -21.43 41.59
CA LEU A 380 15.72 -20.67 41.74
C LEU A 380 16.17 -20.54 43.20
N GLN A 381 15.24 -20.41 44.15
CA GLN A 381 15.57 -20.35 45.57
C GLN A 381 16.05 -21.72 46.12
N ALA A 382 15.58 -22.83 45.56
CA ALA A 382 16.09 -24.16 45.88
C ALA A 382 17.49 -24.40 45.29
N GLU A 383 17.74 -23.95 44.05
CA GLU A 383 19.07 -24.01 43.43
C GLU A 383 20.10 -23.15 44.19
N LEU A 384 19.74 -21.94 44.61
CA LEU A 384 20.61 -21.09 45.42
C LEU A 384 21.00 -21.76 46.74
N LYS A 385 20.03 -22.30 47.49
CA LYS A 385 20.31 -23.03 48.73
C LYS A 385 21.20 -24.26 48.52
N LYS A 386 21.04 -24.95 47.40
CA LYS A 386 21.92 -26.06 47.05
C LYS A 386 23.36 -25.58 46.82
N MET A 387 23.54 -24.51 46.03
CA MET A 387 24.87 -23.93 45.84
C MET A 387 25.48 -23.41 47.14
N GLU A 388 24.70 -22.76 48.01
CA GLU A 388 25.16 -22.34 49.34
C GLU A 388 25.73 -23.53 50.14
N GLY A 389 25.00 -24.66 50.19
CA GLY A 389 25.47 -25.89 50.83
C GLY A 389 26.72 -26.50 50.18
N ASP A 390 26.77 -26.55 48.84
CA ASP A 390 27.95 -27.02 48.08
C ASP A 390 29.19 -26.13 48.38
N TYR A 391 29.00 -24.81 48.51
CA TYR A 391 30.04 -23.86 48.91
C TYR A 391 30.48 -24.03 50.37
N GLU A 392 29.55 -24.21 51.32
CA GLU A 392 29.86 -24.46 52.73
C GLU A 392 30.67 -25.75 52.90
N GLN A 393 30.26 -26.83 52.24
CA GLN A 393 31.03 -28.08 52.21
C GLN A 393 32.44 -27.82 51.65
N ARG A 394 32.57 -27.10 50.55
CA ARG A 394 33.88 -26.84 49.94
C ARG A 394 34.80 -25.97 50.82
N VAL A 395 34.24 -25.03 51.58
CA VAL A 395 34.98 -24.26 52.59
C VAL A 395 35.48 -25.19 53.70
N GLN A 396 34.66 -26.15 54.15
CA GLN A 396 35.04 -27.09 55.19
C GLN A 396 36.11 -28.10 54.71
N GLU A 397 36.05 -28.57 53.46
CA GLU A 397 37.10 -29.38 52.82
C GLU A 397 38.44 -28.63 52.75
N LEU A 398 38.43 -27.36 52.32
CA LEU A 398 39.64 -26.53 52.28
C LEU A 398 40.20 -26.23 53.68
N ALA A 399 39.35 -26.16 54.70
CA ALA A 399 39.77 -25.99 56.08
C ALA A 399 40.50 -27.24 56.61
N THR A 400 39.97 -28.45 56.37
CA THR A 400 40.63 -29.70 56.79
C THR A 400 41.92 -29.97 56.02
N GLU A 401 41.95 -29.69 54.71
CA GLU A 401 43.17 -29.76 53.89
C GLU A 401 44.27 -28.82 54.44
N LYS A 402 43.90 -27.61 54.84
CA LYS A 402 44.82 -26.64 55.46
C LYS A 402 45.36 -27.12 56.82
N GLU A 403 44.56 -27.78 57.64
CA GLU A 403 45.03 -28.36 58.91
C GLU A 403 46.01 -29.51 58.68
N ILE A 404 45.72 -30.40 57.72
CA ILE A 404 46.62 -31.50 57.32
C ILE A 404 47.96 -30.93 56.86
N LEU A 405 47.97 -30.00 55.90
CA LEU A 405 49.18 -29.33 55.42
C LEU A 405 49.93 -28.57 56.54
N GLY A 406 49.21 -28.00 57.51
CA GLY A 406 49.80 -27.37 58.69
C GLY A 406 50.56 -28.37 59.57
N SER A 407 49.98 -29.55 59.80
CA SER A 407 50.61 -30.63 60.57
C SER A 407 51.81 -31.26 59.84
N GLU A 408 51.72 -31.48 58.52
CA GLU A 408 52.85 -31.94 57.70
C GLU A 408 54.01 -30.93 57.72
N LYS A 409 53.69 -29.63 57.67
CA LYS A 409 54.69 -28.56 57.77
C LYS A 409 55.41 -28.61 59.12
N GLN A 410 54.68 -28.72 60.24
CA GLN A 410 55.28 -28.83 61.57
C GLN A 410 56.15 -30.09 61.71
N ALA A 411 55.73 -31.22 61.15
CA ALA A 411 56.53 -32.45 61.14
C ALA A 411 57.86 -32.25 60.39
N ARG A 412 57.83 -31.65 59.19
CA ARG A 412 59.05 -31.30 58.43
C ARG A 412 59.92 -30.25 59.13
N GLU A 413 59.33 -29.30 59.85
CA GLU A 413 60.10 -28.31 60.64
C GLU A 413 60.83 -28.99 61.81
N SER A 414 60.19 -29.93 62.50
CA SER A 414 60.81 -30.75 63.56
C SER A 414 61.93 -31.67 63.03
N GLU A 415 61.71 -32.30 61.87
CA GLU A 415 62.74 -33.09 61.18
C GLU A 415 63.94 -32.23 60.78
N ASN A 416 63.71 -31.05 60.19
CA ASN A 416 64.79 -30.10 59.85
C ASN A 416 65.54 -29.60 61.09
N GLN A 417 64.85 -29.32 62.21
CA GLN A 417 65.52 -28.97 63.47
C GLN A 417 66.40 -30.12 63.99
N THR A 418 65.91 -31.36 63.88
CA THR A 418 66.67 -32.56 64.27
C THR A 418 67.93 -32.72 63.42
N LEU A 419 67.81 -32.57 62.09
CA LEU A 419 68.94 -32.60 61.15
C LEU A 419 69.93 -31.46 61.41
N LEU A 420 69.47 -30.23 61.69
CA LEU A 420 70.33 -29.11 62.08
C LEU A 420 71.08 -29.38 63.39
N GLY A 421 70.41 -30.02 64.37
CA GLY A 421 71.04 -30.50 65.59
C GLY A 421 72.17 -31.49 65.31
N GLN A 422 71.91 -32.51 64.50
CA GLN A 422 72.92 -33.50 64.06
C GLN A 422 74.10 -32.83 63.34
N ILE A 423 73.83 -31.89 62.42
CA ILE A 423 74.87 -31.11 61.71
C ILE A 423 75.74 -30.32 62.69
N ASN A 424 75.15 -29.69 63.71
CA ASN A 424 75.89 -28.94 64.71
C ASN A 424 76.74 -29.86 65.61
N THR A 425 76.23 -31.02 66.02
CA THR A 425 77.02 -32.05 66.71
C THR A 425 78.19 -32.53 65.85
N PHE A 426 77.97 -32.71 64.54
CA PHE A 426 79.03 -33.10 63.60
C PHE A 426 80.11 -32.00 63.45
N LYS A 427 79.70 -30.73 63.38
CA LYS A 427 80.63 -29.58 63.39
C LYS A 427 81.44 -29.53 64.69
N GLU A 428 80.82 -29.79 65.84
CA GLU A 428 81.52 -29.76 67.12
C GLU A 428 82.49 -30.94 67.27
N LEU A 429 82.14 -32.14 66.78
CA LEU A 429 83.07 -33.26 66.67
C LEU A 429 84.28 -32.93 65.78
N VAL A 430 84.06 -32.23 64.65
CA VAL A 430 85.15 -31.72 63.79
C VAL A 430 86.00 -30.67 64.53
N ARG A 431 85.38 -29.77 65.31
CA ARG A 431 86.09 -28.76 66.13
C ARG A 431 86.90 -29.39 67.27
N VAL A 432 86.37 -30.38 67.98
CA VAL A 432 87.11 -31.12 69.03
C VAL A 432 88.30 -31.83 68.42
N ARG A 433 88.13 -32.43 67.23
CA ARG A 433 89.22 -33.07 66.47
C ARG A 433 90.28 -32.09 65.95
N SER A 434 89.98 -30.79 65.87
CA SER A 434 90.99 -29.75 65.60
C SER A 434 91.59 -29.11 66.87
N HIS A 435 90.89 -29.12 68.01
CA HIS A 435 91.43 -28.60 69.29
C HIS A 435 92.29 -29.60 70.06
N THR A 436 92.12 -30.91 69.85
CA THR A 436 93.08 -31.91 70.36
C THR A 436 94.45 -31.81 69.67
N HIS A 437 94.58 -31.02 68.61
CA HIS A 437 95.86 -30.70 67.97
C HIS A 437 96.59 -29.48 68.60
N THR A 438 95.97 -28.71 69.50
CA THR A 438 96.50 -27.39 69.90
C THR A 438 96.85 -27.20 71.38
N HIS A 439 96.55 -28.15 72.28
CA HIS A 439 96.69 -27.94 73.74
C HIS A 439 97.82 -28.71 74.47
N THR A 440 98.69 -29.44 73.78
CA THR A 440 99.84 -30.16 74.41
C THR A 440 101.15 -29.36 74.47
N HIS A 441 101.09 -28.04 74.44
CA HIS A 441 102.24 -27.16 74.72
C HIS A 441 101.89 -26.09 75.75
N THR A 442 102.81 -25.85 76.70
CA THR A 442 102.73 -24.97 77.89
C THR A 442 101.88 -25.54 79.04
N HIS A 443 102.35 -25.68 80.29
CA HIS A 443 103.56 -25.20 80.97
C HIS A 443 104.08 -26.25 81.99
N GLY A 444 105.39 -26.29 82.30
CA GLY A 444 105.95 -27.31 83.20
C GLY A 444 107.46 -27.25 83.52
N TYR A 445 107.93 -26.13 84.07
CA TYR A 445 109.18 -26.01 84.84
C TYR A 445 108.82 -25.17 86.10
N ALA A 446 109.37 -25.37 87.30
CA ALA A 446 110.53 -26.17 87.70
C ALA A 446 110.45 -26.62 89.19
N CYS A 447 111.27 -27.60 89.59
CA CYS A 447 111.88 -27.62 90.92
C CYS A 447 113.17 -28.49 90.97
N ALA A 448 114.15 -28.04 91.77
CA ALA A 448 115.28 -28.77 92.36
C ALA A 448 116.39 -29.41 91.49
N HIS A 449 117.61 -28.88 91.64
CA HIS A 449 118.87 -29.64 91.60
C HIS A 449 119.03 -30.51 92.86
N THR A 450 119.79 -31.63 92.77
CA THR A 450 120.95 -31.96 93.65
C THR A 450 121.61 -33.29 93.23
N HIS A 451 122.95 -33.28 93.07
CA HIS A 451 123.95 -34.37 93.28
C HIS A 451 123.73 -35.79 92.64
N THR A 452 124.76 -36.54 92.23
CA THR A 452 126.21 -36.49 92.55
C THR A 452 127.03 -37.18 91.44
N HIS A 453 128.27 -36.72 91.26
CA HIS A 453 129.41 -37.34 90.53
C HIS A 453 129.37 -37.48 89.00
#